data_AF-A0A2N9F1H6-F1
#
_entry.id   AF-A0A2N9F1H6-F1
#
_cell.length_a   1.000
_cell.length_b   1.000
_cell.length_c   1.000
_cell.angle_alpha   90.00
_cell.angle_beta   90.00
_cell.angle_gamma   90.00
#
_symmetry.space_group_name_H-M   'P 1'
#
loop_
_entity.id
_entity.type
_entity.pdbx_description
1 polymer ?
#
loop_
_entity_poly.entity_id
_entity_poly.type
_entity_poly.pdbx_seq_one_letter_code
_entity_poly.pdbx_strand_id
1 'polypeptide(L)'
;MMLQFPDLVKMKTKKMVFEDVYAARDSATLEQLKELSSKRRVIEESINESSFITEAIAREMYGGLTSQIQQDLHKLEEYLPLLENLIFHADLVSSNWKMFRWTLELKIRWTSVLSSSSFFNLMGPKFFQIDSLRFELGMALFLYGAFLQERALEVLPTDLVQSATFFREAAGVYHHLAQEVLPSLEPALPAERPPEAIASVSTVMSLICMAGAQGGCLLSHQ
;
A
#
# COMPACT_ATOMS: atom_id res chain seq x y z
N MET A 1 -16.94 21.56 -0.20
CA MET A 1 -16.27 20.96 0.97
C MET A 1 -15.80 19.57 0.54
N MET A 2 -14.51 19.39 0.23
CA MET A 2 -13.96 18.06 -0.06
C MET A 2 -13.91 17.26 1.24
N LEU A 3 -14.36 16.00 1.21
CA LEU A 3 -14.18 15.07 2.33
C LEU A 3 -12.68 14.81 2.48
N GLN A 4 -12.05 15.42 3.47
CA GLN A 4 -10.67 15.15 3.81
C GLN A 4 -10.65 13.99 4.80
N PHE A 5 -9.92 12.92 4.47
CA PHE A 5 -9.55 11.86 5.40
C PHE A 5 -8.07 12.04 5.74
N PRO A 6 -7.71 12.95 6.66
CA PRO A 6 -6.34 13.46 6.82
C PRO A 6 -5.28 12.43 7.26
N ASP A 7 -5.65 11.15 7.42
CA ASP A 7 -4.83 10.15 8.09
C ASP A 7 -4.66 8.84 7.31
N LEU A 8 -5.13 8.73 6.06
CA LEU A 8 -5.10 7.46 5.29
C LEU A 8 -3.69 6.88 5.11
N VAL A 9 -2.66 7.71 5.13
CA VAL A 9 -1.25 7.29 5.01
C VAL A 9 -0.63 6.81 6.32
N LYS A 10 -1.32 6.92 7.47
CA LYS A 10 -0.80 6.53 8.80
C LYS A 10 -0.83 5.02 9.07
N MET A 11 -1.01 4.22 8.02
CA MET A 11 -0.91 2.77 8.11
C MET A 11 0.51 2.36 8.51
N LYS A 12 0.60 1.47 9.49
CA LYS A 12 1.83 0.83 9.94
C LYS A 12 1.84 -0.65 9.59
N THR A 13 3.03 -1.18 9.38
CA THR A 13 3.26 -2.61 9.10
C THR A 13 4.36 -3.18 9.98
N LYS A 14 4.51 -4.50 10.04
CA LYS A 14 5.64 -5.17 10.69
C LYS A 14 6.65 -5.65 9.66
N LYS A 15 7.92 -5.69 10.07
CA LYS A 15 9.00 -6.33 9.35
C LYS A 15 8.64 -7.75 8.91
N MET A 16 8.94 -8.03 7.64
CA MET A 16 8.96 -9.36 7.04
C MET A 16 10.18 -9.51 6.14
N VAL A 17 10.63 -10.74 5.94
CA VAL A 17 11.81 -11.08 5.13
C VAL A 17 11.47 -12.28 4.27
N PHE A 18 11.45 -12.09 2.95
CA PHE A 18 11.04 -13.10 1.98
C PHE A 18 12.09 -14.22 1.84
N GLU A 19 13.38 -13.90 1.83
CA GLU A 19 14.47 -14.88 1.70
C GLU A 19 14.64 -15.80 2.92
N ASP A 20 14.11 -15.41 4.09
CA ASP A 20 14.11 -16.26 5.29
C ASP A 20 13.04 -17.37 5.21
N VAL A 21 12.06 -17.21 4.34
CA VAL A 21 10.84 -18.02 4.29
C VAL A 21 10.75 -18.81 2.98
N TYR A 22 11.00 -18.15 1.84
CA TYR A 22 11.03 -18.80 0.54
C TYR A 22 12.40 -19.39 0.25
N ALA A 23 12.44 -20.71 0.07
CA ALA A 23 13.68 -21.41 -0.25
C ALA A 23 14.13 -21.13 -1.69
N ALA A 24 15.26 -20.44 -1.86
CA ALA A 24 15.94 -20.29 -3.14
C ALA A 24 16.90 -21.47 -3.41
N ARG A 25 16.86 -22.04 -4.62
CA ARG A 25 17.76 -23.12 -5.05
C ARG A 25 19.00 -22.64 -5.80
N ASP A 26 18.96 -21.41 -6.26
CA ASP A 26 20.00 -20.75 -7.04
C ASP A 26 20.21 -19.33 -6.52
N SER A 27 21.38 -18.76 -6.85
CA SER A 27 21.75 -17.42 -6.39
C SER A 27 20.89 -16.32 -6.99
N ALA A 28 20.38 -16.48 -8.22
CA ALA A 28 19.59 -15.44 -8.87
C ALA A 28 18.23 -15.27 -8.18
N THR A 29 17.53 -16.37 -7.92
CA THR A 29 16.28 -16.36 -7.14
C THR A 29 16.50 -15.78 -5.74
N LEU A 30 17.61 -16.11 -5.08
CA LEU A 30 17.94 -15.56 -3.76
C LEU A 30 18.11 -14.03 -3.79
N GLU A 31 18.80 -13.49 -4.80
CA GLU A 31 18.98 -12.05 -4.95
C GLU A 31 17.64 -11.33 -5.22
N GLN A 32 16.74 -11.92 -6.01
CA GLN A 32 15.40 -11.38 -6.23
C GLN A 32 14.56 -11.32 -4.93
N LEU A 33 14.65 -12.35 -4.08
CA LEU A 33 13.95 -12.36 -2.79
C LEU A 33 14.53 -11.30 -1.83
N LYS A 34 15.86 -11.14 -1.80
CA LYS A 34 16.51 -10.08 -1.02
C LYS A 34 16.13 -8.69 -1.52
N GLU A 35 16.04 -8.50 -2.83
CA GLU A 35 15.59 -7.24 -3.42
C GLU A 35 14.15 -6.92 -2.97
N LEU A 36 13.24 -7.89 -3.08
CA LEU A 36 11.86 -7.75 -2.62
C LEU A 36 11.78 -7.38 -1.12
N SER A 37 12.54 -8.06 -0.26
CA SER A 37 12.65 -7.73 1.16
C SER A 37 13.24 -6.36 1.43
N SER A 38 14.24 -5.96 0.65
CA SER A 38 14.90 -4.65 0.78
C SER A 38 13.92 -3.53 0.44
N LYS A 39 13.26 -3.61 -0.72
CA LYS A 39 12.24 -2.63 -1.13
C LYS A 39 11.09 -2.54 -0.12
N ARG A 40 10.64 -3.70 0.37
CA ARG A 40 9.58 -3.76 1.40
C ARG A 40 9.99 -3.13 2.73
N ARG A 41 11.24 -3.30 3.14
CA ARG A 41 11.79 -2.72 4.37
C ARG A 41 11.85 -1.19 4.28
N VAL A 42 12.26 -0.65 3.13
CA VAL A 42 12.32 0.80 2.93
C VAL A 42 10.93 1.44 3.07
N ILE A 43 9.87 0.76 2.60
CA ILE A 43 8.48 1.19 2.82
C ILE A 43 8.10 1.11 4.30
N GLU A 44 8.39 -0.01 4.97
CA GLU A 44 8.13 -0.19 6.41
C GLU A 44 8.76 0.92 7.24
N GLU A 45 10.06 1.15 7.05
CA GLU A 45 10.83 2.12 7.83
C GLU A 45 10.31 3.55 7.61
N SER A 46 9.81 3.85 6.41
CA SER A 46 9.18 5.13 6.10
C SER A 46 7.85 5.32 6.84
N ILE A 47 6.89 4.40 6.65
CA ILE A 47 5.53 4.54 7.21
C ILE A 47 5.48 4.32 8.73
N ASN A 48 6.43 3.58 9.27
CA ASN A 48 6.56 3.41 10.72
C ASN A 48 7.32 4.56 11.40
N GLU A 49 7.83 5.54 10.63
CA GLU A 49 8.65 6.66 11.11
C GLU A 49 9.91 6.17 11.85
N SER A 50 10.48 5.04 11.42
CA SER A 50 11.66 4.42 12.02
C SER A 50 12.92 4.54 11.15
N SER A 51 12.84 5.28 10.04
CA SER A 51 13.98 5.58 9.18
C SER A 51 15.00 6.46 9.91
N PHE A 52 16.28 6.08 9.82
CA PHE A 52 17.40 6.88 10.32
C PHE A 52 18.04 7.76 9.23
N ILE A 53 17.48 7.74 8.01
CA ILE A 53 17.97 8.52 6.88
C ILE A 53 17.57 9.99 7.09
N THR A 54 18.53 10.90 7.00
CA THR A 54 18.24 12.34 7.10
C THR A 54 17.58 12.83 5.81
N GLU A 55 16.76 13.88 5.91
CA GLU A 55 16.07 14.49 4.76
C GLU A 55 17.05 14.87 3.63
N ALA A 56 18.25 15.34 3.97
CA ALA A 56 19.29 15.65 3.00
C ALA A 56 19.78 14.43 2.20
N ILE A 57 19.96 13.29 2.88
CA ILE A 57 20.36 12.03 2.23
C ILE A 57 19.21 11.48 1.39
N ALA A 58 17.98 11.51 1.92
CA ALA A 58 16.80 11.07 1.17
C ALA A 58 16.64 11.89 -0.13
N ARG A 59 16.80 13.21 -0.05
CA ARG A 59 16.77 14.10 -1.21
C ARG A 59 17.82 13.72 -2.26
N GLU A 60 19.03 13.39 -1.85
CA GLU A 60 20.09 12.97 -2.79
C GLU A 60 19.76 11.64 -3.46
N MET A 61 19.30 10.64 -2.68
CA MET A 61 18.92 9.32 -3.19
C MET A 61 17.78 9.38 -4.20
N TYR A 62 16.81 10.28 -3.99
CA TYR A 62 15.65 10.45 -4.86
C TYR A 62 15.80 11.63 -5.84
N GLY A 63 17.03 11.92 -6.29
CA GLY A 63 17.27 12.82 -7.43
C GLY A 63 16.88 14.28 -7.20
N GLY A 64 16.87 14.75 -5.95
CA GLY A 64 16.52 16.11 -5.59
C GLY A 64 15.08 16.29 -5.09
N LEU A 65 14.27 15.23 -5.04
CA LEU A 65 12.87 15.31 -4.61
C LEU A 65 12.75 15.79 -3.16
N THR A 66 11.98 16.86 -2.96
CA THR A 66 11.75 17.46 -1.63
C THR A 66 10.45 16.99 -0.98
N SER A 67 9.47 16.51 -1.76
CA SER A 67 8.22 16.00 -1.21
C SER A 67 8.39 14.57 -0.69
N GLN A 68 8.18 14.38 0.61
CA GLN A 68 8.21 13.06 1.25
C GLN A 68 7.18 12.11 0.63
N ILE A 69 5.98 12.60 0.33
CA ILE A 69 4.91 11.82 -0.32
C ILE A 69 5.38 11.28 -1.68
N GLN A 70 6.08 12.10 -2.47
CA GLN A 70 6.58 11.68 -3.77
C GLN A 70 7.70 10.63 -3.65
N GLN A 71 8.57 10.75 -2.65
CA GLN A 71 9.56 9.71 -2.36
C GLN A 71 8.90 8.39 -1.94
N ASP A 72 7.82 8.46 -1.16
CA ASP A 72 7.07 7.28 -0.71
C ASP A 72 6.30 6.59 -1.83
N LEU A 73 5.75 7.36 -2.79
CA LEU A 73 5.21 6.81 -4.03
C LEU A 73 6.26 6.02 -4.80
N HIS A 74 7.46 6.57 -5.01
CA HIS A 74 8.54 5.85 -5.71
C HIS A 74 8.94 4.55 -5.02
N LYS A 75 8.99 4.50 -3.69
CA LYS A 75 9.29 3.26 -2.96
C LYS A 75 8.25 2.18 -3.26
N LEU A 76 6.98 2.54 -3.34
CA LEU A 76 5.88 1.64 -3.68
C LEU A 76 5.92 1.20 -5.15
N GLU A 77 6.20 2.12 -6.07
CA GLU A 77 6.36 1.83 -7.50
C GLU A 77 7.47 0.82 -7.78
N GLU A 78 8.55 0.82 -6.98
CA GLU A 78 9.61 -0.19 -7.09
C GLU A 78 9.23 -1.54 -6.47
N TYR A 79 8.39 -1.54 -5.42
CA TYR A 79 8.02 -2.75 -4.69
C TYR A 79 6.87 -3.52 -5.35
N LEU A 80 5.82 -2.82 -5.80
CA LEU A 80 4.59 -3.42 -6.30
C LEU A 80 4.83 -4.39 -7.47
N PRO A 81 5.62 -4.07 -8.51
CA PRO A 81 5.87 -4.98 -9.62
C PRO A 81 6.58 -6.28 -9.19
N LEU A 82 7.49 -6.19 -8.20
CA LEU A 82 8.18 -7.35 -7.66
C LEU A 82 7.23 -8.26 -6.89
N LEU A 83 6.33 -7.67 -6.09
CA LEU A 83 5.31 -8.41 -5.36
C LEU A 83 4.29 -9.08 -6.30
N GLU A 84 3.80 -8.35 -7.30
CA GLU A 84 2.89 -8.88 -8.31
C GLU A 84 3.52 -10.03 -9.09
N ASN A 85 4.81 -9.91 -9.45
CA ASN A 85 5.54 -10.99 -10.10
C ASN A 85 5.63 -12.25 -9.22
N LEU A 86 5.92 -12.09 -7.92
CA LEU A 86 5.91 -13.20 -6.98
C LEU A 86 4.52 -13.85 -6.88
N ILE A 87 3.45 -13.06 -6.81
CA ILE A 87 2.06 -13.56 -6.77
C ILE A 87 1.74 -14.35 -8.03
N PHE A 88 2.06 -13.81 -9.20
CA PHE A 88 1.84 -14.47 -10.48
C PHE A 88 2.51 -15.85 -10.50
N HIS A 89 3.77 -15.93 -10.10
CA HIS A 89 4.48 -17.21 -10.04
C HIS A 89 3.96 -18.14 -8.94
N ALA A 90 3.56 -17.60 -7.78
CA ALA A 90 2.94 -18.37 -6.70
C ALA A 90 1.64 -19.05 -7.13
N ASP A 91 0.81 -18.33 -7.90
CA ASP A 91 -0.48 -18.82 -8.38
C ASP A 91 -0.32 -19.96 -9.40
N LEU A 92 0.70 -19.88 -10.26
CA LEU A 92 1.04 -20.95 -11.22
C LEU A 92 1.39 -22.27 -10.52
N VAL A 93 1.93 -22.21 -9.29
CA VAL A 93 2.23 -23.38 -8.45
C VAL A 93 1.31 -23.51 -7.24
N SER A 94 0.09 -22.94 -7.30
CA SER A 94 -0.88 -22.89 -6.19
C SER A 94 -1.26 -24.26 -5.60
N SER A 95 -1.12 -25.35 -6.35
CA SER A 95 -1.31 -26.72 -5.86
C SER A 95 -0.19 -27.21 -4.93
N ASN A 96 0.92 -26.45 -4.84
CA ASN A 96 2.07 -26.77 -4.01
C ASN A 96 1.83 -26.31 -2.56
N TRP A 97 1.47 -27.27 -1.70
CA TRP A 97 1.27 -27.03 -0.26
C TRP A 97 2.46 -26.35 0.43
N LYS A 98 3.68 -26.50 -0.10
CA LYS A 98 4.87 -25.82 0.46
C LYS A 98 4.78 -24.31 0.28
N MET A 99 4.30 -23.85 -0.87
CA MET A 99 4.15 -22.43 -1.16
C MET A 99 3.17 -21.79 -0.17
N PHE A 100 2.04 -22.44 0.05
CA PHE A 100 1.06 -22.02 1.04
C PHE A 100 1.67 -21.95 2.45
N ARG A 101 2.43 -22.97 2.88
CA ARG A 101 3.09 -22.95 4.20
C ARG A 101 4.13 -21.85 4.33
N TRP A 102 4.94 -21.61 3.31
CA TRP A 102 5.89 -20.51 3.31
C TRP A 102 5.17 -19.17 3.45
N THR A 103 4.09 -18.93 2.70
CA THR A 103 3.33 -17.68 2.85
C THR A 103 2.81 -17.47 4.28
N LEU A 104 2.39 -18.54 4.98
CA LEU A 104 1.99 -18.46 6.40
C LEU A 104 3.13 -18.01 7.34
N GLU A 105 4.37 -18.38 7.02
CA GLU A 105 5.54 -18.07 7.85
C GLU A 105 5.98 -16.59 7.74
N LEU A 106 5.54 -15.87 6.71
CA LEU A 106 5.80 -14.43 6.55
C LEU A 106 5.17 -13.57 7.66
N LYS A 107 4.07 -14.04 8.28
CA LYS A 107 3.36 -13.33 9.37
C LYS A 107 2.99 -11.90 8.99
N ILE A 108 2.29 -11.74 7.87
CA ILE A 108 1.96 -10.45 7.26
C ILE A 108 1.02 -9.68 8.16
N ARG A 109 1.43 -8.48 8.59
CA ARG A 109 0.72 -7.69 9.61
C ARG A 109 0.65 -6.22 9.25
N TRP A 110 -0.57 -5.73 9.15
CA TRP A 110 -0.87 -4.32 8.90
C TRP A 110 -1.80 -3.76 9.96
N THR A 111 -1.66 -2.48 10.26
CA THR A 111 -2.68 -1.72 10.99
C THR A 111 -3.72 -1.18 10.03
N SER A 112 -4.85 -0.74 10.58
CA SER A 112 -5.95 -0.12 9.84
C SER A 112 -6.15 1.30 10.36
N VAL A 113 -6.30 2.24 9.44
CA VAL A 113 -6.67 3.64 9.72
C VAL A 113 -8.18 3.78 9.78
N LEU A 114 -8.90 2.97 9.00
CA LEU A 114 -10.36 3.01 8.92
C LEU A 114 -11.06 2.25 10.05
N SER A 115 -10.32 1.42 10.79
CA SER A 115 -10.82 0.81 12.02
C SER A 115 -10.81 1.84 13.13
N SER A 116 -11.96 2.03 13.79
CA SER A 116 -12.00 2.82 15.02
C SER A 116 -11.09 2.18 16.06
N SER A 117 -10.04 2.91 16.46
CA SER A 117 -9.34 2.58 17.69
C SER A 117 -10.34 2.78 18.82
N SER A 118 -10.70 1.70 19.50
CA SER A 118 -11.52 1.81 20.71
C SER A 118 -10.85 2.84 21.63
N PHE A 119 -11.65 3.78 22.16
CA PHE A 119 -11.25 4.93 22.98
C PHE A 119 -10.38 4.59 24.22
N PHE A 120 -10.11 3.30 24.49
CA PHE A 120 -9.34 2.78 25.62
C PHE A 120 -8.06 2.01 25.24
N ASN A 121 -7.47 2.24 24.07
CA ASN A 121 -6.23 1.54 23.67
C ASN A 121 -4.98 2.11 24.38
N LEU A 122 -4.82 1.77 25.67
CA LEU A 122 -3.55 1.87 26.42
C LEU A 122 -2.42 0.97 25.84
N MET A 123 -2.71 0.14 24.84
CA MET A 123 -1.85 -0.92 24.28
C MET A 123 -1.32 -0.63 22.85
N GLY A 124 -1.55 0.56 22.29
CA GLY A 124 -1.05 0.95 20.96
C GLY A 124 -1.95 0.49 19.78
N PRO A 125 -1.49 0.69 18.53
CA PRO A 125 -2.30 0.42 17.34
C PRO A 125 -2.46 -1.10 17.12
N LYS A 126 -3.68 -1.51 16.73
CA LYS A 126 -4.03 -2.91 16.49
C LYS A 126 -3.48 -3.38 15.13
N PHE A 127 -2.75 -4.49 15.13
CA PHE A 127 -2.26 -5.15 13.93
C PHE A 127 -3.16 -6.33 13.57
N PHE A 128 -3.61 -6.37 12.32
CA PHE A 128 -4.32 -7.49 11.72
C PHE A 128 -3.31 -8.38 11.02
N GLN A 129 -3.29 -9.67 11.36
CA GLN A 129 -2.45 -10.66 10.70
C GLN A 129 -3.28 -11.46 9.71
N ILE A 130 -2.97 -11.35 8.42
CA ILE A 130 -3.57 -12.16 7.35
C ILE A 130 -2.45 -12.62 6.44
N ASP A 131 -2.09 -13.89 6.54
CA ASP A 131 -0.89 -14.43 5.89
C ASP A 131 -1.18 -14.85 4.44
N SER A 132 -1.41 -13.84 3.59
CA SER A 132 -1.67 -13.99 2.17
C SER A 132 -0.91 -12.93 1.38
N LEU A 133 -0.23 -13.32 0.31
CA LEU A 133 0.43 -12.35 -0.59
C LEU A 133 -0.56 -11.38 -1.23
N ARG A 134 -1.80 -11.83 -1.49
CA ARG A 134 -2.88 -10.95 -1.98
C ARG A 134 -3.31 -9.93 -0.94
N PHE A 135 -3.25 -10.29 0.34
CA PHE A 135 -3.49 -9.33 1.42
C PHE A 135 -2.39 -8.27 1.47
N GLU A 136 -1.11 -8.68 1.37
CA GLU A 136 0.00 -7.73 1.26
C GLU A 136 -0.16 -6.79 0.06
N LEU A 137 -0.47 -7.33 -1.11
CA LEU A 137 -0.71 -6.53 -2.32
C LEU A 137 -1.88 -5.57 -2.11
N GLY A 138 -2.98 -6.06 -1.54
CA GLY A 138 -4.15 -5.25 -1.23
C GLY A 138 -3.83 -4.05 -0.33
N MET A 139 -3.10 -4.28 0.75
CA MET A 139 -2.72 -3.23 1.69
C MET A 139 -1.69 -2.26 1.09
N ALA A 140 -0.72 -2.75 0.31
CA ALA A 140 0.28 -1.92 -0.36
C ALA A 140 -0.35 -1.02 -1.44
N LEU A 141 -1.27 -1.55 -2.26
CA LEU A 141 -2.03 -0.76 -3.24
C LEU A 141 -2.97 0.24 -2.57
N PHE A 142 -3.57 -0.13 -1.44
CA PHE A 142 -4.42 0.80 -0.69
C PHE A 142 -3.59 2.00 -0.20
N LEU A 143 -2.41 1.72 0.36
CA LEU A 143 -1.45 2.75 0.77
C LEU A 143 -0.98 3.61 -0.42
N TYR A 144 -0.72 2.99 -1.58
CA TYR A 144 -0.37 3.72 -2.80
C TYR A 144 -1.47 4.69 -3.22
N GLY A 145 -2.73 4.25 -3.24
CA GLY A 145 -3.88 5.11 -3.49
C GLY A 145 -4.09 6.21 -2.43
N ALA A 146 -3.65 5.99 -1.19
CA ALA A 146 -3.66 7.00 -0.15
C ALA A 146 -2.59 8.08 -0.39
N PHE A 147 -1.36 7.70 -0.73
CA PHE A 147 -0.31 8.64 -1.08
C PHE A 147 -0.65 9.47 -2.34
N LEU A 148 -1.28 8.87 -3.35
CA LEU A 148 -1.75 9.61 -4.52
C LEU A 148 -2.79 10.69 -4.15
N GLN A 149 -3.70 10.40 -3.21
CA GLN A 149 -4.64 11.41 -2.71
C GLN A 149 -3.94 12.54 -1.97
N GLU A 150 -3.00 12.22 -1.06
CA GLU A 150 -2.23 13.24 -0.35
C GLU A 150 -1.43 14.09 -1.34
N ARG A 151 -0.84 13.46 -2.36
CA ARG A 151 -0.14 14.19 -3.43
C ARG A 151 -1.07 15.10 -4.22
N ALA A 152 -2.29 14.63 -4.52
CA ALA A 152 -3.31 15.44 -5.17
C ALA A 152 -3.67 16.67 -4.34
N LEU A 153 -3.79 16.52 -3.01
CA LEU A 153 -4.07 17.62 -2.09
C LEU A 153 -2.90 18.59 -1.95
N GLU A 154 -1.65 18.09 -1.93
CA GLU A 154 -0.44 18.91 -1.86
C GLU A 154 -0.31 19.85 -3.08
N VAL A 155 -0.68 19.36 -4.26
CA VAL A 155 -0.58 20.09 -5.53
C VAL A 155 -1.82 20.93 -5.85
N LEU A 156 -2.97 20.63 -5.23
CA LEU A 156 -4.26 21.29 -5.47
C LEU A 156 -4.19 22.84 -5.48
N PRO A 157 -3.46 23.52 -4.56
CA PRO A 157 -3.40 24.99 -4.57
C PRO A 157 -2.62 25.58 -5.75
N THR A 158 -1.73 24.81 -6.36
CA THR A 158 -0.80 25.29 -7.40
C THR A 158 -1.15 24.82 -8.80
N ASP A 159 -1.68 23.60 -8.94
CA ASP A 159 -2.02 23.00 -10.24
C ASP A 159 -3.24 22.08 -10.12
N LEU A 160 -4.40 22.61 -10.51
CA LEU A 160 -5.67 21.89 -10.50
C LEU A 160 -5.69 20.71 -11.48
N VAL A 161 -4.99 20.81 -12.61
CA VAL A 161 -4.97 19.76 -13.64
C VAL A 161 -4.14 18.57 -13.15
N GLN A 162 -2.98 18.85 -12.57
CA GLN A 162 -2.11 17.83 -12.00
C GLN A 162 -2.77 17.19 -10.76
N SER A 163 -3.38 17.97 -9.88
CA SER A 163 -4.16 17.46 -8.75
C SER A 163 -5.30 16.52 -9.20
N ALA A 164 -6.10 16.93 -10.19
CA ALA A 164 -7.15 16.09 -10.73
C ALA A 164 -6.62 14.80 -11.37
N THR A 165 -5.41 14.82 -11.93
CA THR A 165 -4.75 13.63 -12.49
C THR A 165 -4.41 12.62 -11.41
N PHE A 166 -3.79 13.06 -10.30
CA PHE A 166 -3.50 12.18 -9.16
C PHE A 166 -4.77 11.59 -8.53
N PHE A 167 -5.85 12.39 -8.42
CA PHE A 167 -7.13 11.86 -7.96
C PHE A 167 -7.71 10.78 -8.90
N ARG A 168 -7.62 10.95 -10.22
CA ARG A 168 -8.07 9.93 -11.17
C ARG A 168 -7.22 8.67 -11.09
N GLU A 169 -5.91 8.81 -10.92
CA GLU A 169 -5.01 7.68 -10.74
C GLU A 169 -5.35 6.91 -9.45
N ALA A 170 -5.52 7.60 -8.32
CA ALA A 170 -5.95 6.99 -7.08
C ALA A 170 -7.29 6.27 -7.23
N ALA A 171 -8.25 6.87 -7.94
CA ALA A 171 -9.54 6.24 -8.23
C ALA A 171 -9.38 4.94 -9.02
N GLY A 172 -8.47 4.91 -9.99
CA GLY A 172 -8.13 3.72 -10.77
C GLY A 172 -7.52 2.61 -9.92
N VAL A 173 -6.59 2.95 -9.03
CA VAL A 173 -5.98 2.00 -8.08
C VAL A 173 -7.04 1.37 -7.18
N TYR A 174 -7.91 2.18 -6.58
CA TYR A 174 -8.99 1.66 -5.72
C TYR A 174 -10.04 0.86 -6.50
N HIS A 175 -10.32 1.23 -7.75
CA HIS A 175 -11.19 0.45 -8.61
C HIS A 175 -10.58 -0.93 -8.92
N HIS A 176 -9.29 -0.98 -9.26
CA HIS A 176 -8.56 -2.22 -9.48
C HIS A 176 -8.55 -3.11 -8.23
N LEU A 177 -8.29 -2.52 -7.05
CA LEU A 177 -8.39 -3.21 -5.76
C LEU A 177 -9.77 -3.86 -5.56
N ALA A 178 -10.84 -3.10 -5.82
CA ALA A 178 -12.21 -3.56 -5.61
C ALA A 178 -12.63 -4.69 -6.55
N GLN A 179 -12.16 -4.67 -7.81
CA GLN A 179 -12.63 -5.59 -8.84
C GLN A 179 -11.73 -6.81 -9.04
N GLU A 180 -10.42 -6.65 -8.93
CA GLU A 180 -9.45 -7.68 -9.34
C GLU A 180 -8.71 -8.31 -8.15
N VAL A 181 -8.34 -7.50 -7.15
CA VAL A 181 -7.47 -7.97 -6.06
C VAL A 181 -8.28 -8.55 -4.90
N LEU A 182 -9.13 -7.74 -4.27
CA LEU A 182 -9.82 -8.09 -3.02
C LEU A 182 -10.89 -9.19 -3.14
N PRO A 183 -11.67 -9.32 -4.24
CA PRO A 183 -12.66 -10.41 -4.36
C PRO A 183 -12.05 -11.80 -4.24
N SER A 184 -10.81 -11.99 -4.72
CA SER A 184 -10.10 -13.27 -4.59
C SER A 184 -9.66 -13.58 -3.15
N LEU A 185 -9.58 -12.55 -2.30
CA LEU A 185 -9.19 -12.65 -0.90
C LEU A 185 -10.40 -12.89 0.02
N GLU A 186 -11.59 -12.39 -0.34
CA GLU A 186 -12.80 -12.44 0.49
C GLU A 186 -13.12 -13.80 1.12
N PRO A 187 -13.06 -14.94 0.40
CA PRO A 187 -13.38 -16.25 0.97
C PRO A 187 -12.42 -16.70 2.08
N ALA A 188 -11.20 -16.17 2.09
CA ALA A 188 -10.14 -16.54 3.01
C ALA A 188 -9.98 -15.55 4.18
N LEU A 189 -10.74 -14.45 4.19
CA LEU A 189 -10.61 -13.42 5.23
C LEU A 189 -11.22 -13.89 6.57
N PRO A 190 -10.52 -13.66 7.69
CA PRO A 190 -11.09 -13.89 9.01
C PRO A 190 -12.26 -12.94 9.29
N ALA A 191 -13.10 -13.30 10.27
CA ALA A 191 -14.22 -12.47 10.72
C ALA A 191 -13.75 -11.07 11.18
N GLU A 192 -12.59 -11.01 11.81
CA GLU A 192 -11.93 -9.77 12.18
C GLU A 192 -10.90 -9.38 11.13
N ARG A 193 -11.18 -8.32 10.37
CA ARG A 193 -10.37 -7.88 9.24
C ARG A 193 -10.35 -6.36 9.12
N PRO A 194 -9.27 -5.78 8.57
CA PRO A 194 -9.21 -4.34 8.34
C PRO A 194 -10.21 -3.94 7.23
N PRO A 195 -10.95 -2.82 7.37
CA PRO A 195 -11.83 -2.30 6.31
C PRO A 195 -11.14 -2.08 4.97
N GLU A 196 -9.84 -1.77 4.97
CA GLU A 196 -9.01 -1.60 3.78
C GLU A 196 -8.94 -2.87 2.91
N ALA A 197 -9.19 -4.05 3.51
CA ALA A 197 -9.22 -5.32 2.80
C ALA A 197 -10.64 -5.72 2.31
N ILE A 198 -11.59 -4.79 2.30
CA ILE A 198 -12.98 -5.04 1.87
C ILE A 198 -13.24 -4.31 0.55
N ALA A 199 -13.70 -5.03 -0.48
CA ALA A 199 -13.90 -4.51 -1.83
C ALA A 199 -14.86 -3.30 -1.90
N SER A 200 -15.92 -3.29 -1.07
CA SER A 200 -16.86 -2.17 -1.01
C SER A 200 -16.22 -0.88 -0.48
N VAL A 201 -15.25 -0.99 0.43
CA VAL A 201 -14.49 0.16 0.95
C VAL A 201 -13.62 0.75 -0.16
N SER A 202 -12.90 -0.09 -0.92
CA SER A 202 -12.15 0.38 -2.09
C SER A 202 -13.07 1.01 -3.15
N THR A 203 -14.27 0.47 -3.36
CA THR A 203 -15.26 1.09 -4.26
C THR A 203 -15.64 2.50 -3.79
N VAL A 204 -15.89 2.68 -2.49
CA VAL A 204 -16.18 4.00 -1.90
C VAL A 204 -15.00 4.95 -2.05
N MET A 205 -13.76 4.48 -1.80
CA MET A 205 -12.55 5.28 -1.99
C MET A 205 -12.36 5.72 -3.43
N SER A 206 -12.63 4.83 -4.40
CA SER A 206 -12.61 5.17 -5.83
C SER A 206 -13.58 6.31 -6.17
N LEU A 207 -14.82 6.24 -5.64
CA LEU A 207 -15.82 7.28 -5.83
C LEU A 207 -15.42 8.62 -5.17
N ILE A 208 -14.83 8.57 -3.97
CA ILE A 208 -14.31 9.76 -3.28
C ILE A 208 -13.23 10.43 -4.14
N CYS A 209 -12.28 9.66 -4.66
CA CYS A 209 -11.23 10.17 -5.54
C CYS A 209 -11.79 10.77 -6.84
N MET A 210 -12.77 10.11 -7.46
CA MET A 210 -13.46 10.65 -8.65
C MET A 210 -14.17 11.98 -8.36
N ALA A 211 -14.83 12.08 -7.21
CA ALA A 211 -15.46 13.32 -6.77
C ALA A 211 -14.41 14.42 -6.51
N GLY A 212 -13.24 14.07 -5.95
CA GLY A 212 -12.11 14.98 -5.78
C GLY A 212 -11.60 15.53 -7.12
N ALA A 213 -11.41 14.67 -8.12
CA ALA A 213 -11.02 15.08 -9.46
C ALA A 213 -12.04 16.02 -10.13
N GLN A 214 -13.35 15.77 -9.93
CA GLN A 214 -14.42 16.62 -10.46
C GLN A 214 -14.53 17.96 -9.74
N GLY A 215 -14.36 17.97 -8.41
CA GLY A 215 -14.36 19.19 -7.60
C GLY A 215 -13.25 20.18 -8.00
N GLY A 216 -12.06 19.68 -8.35
CA GLY A 216 -10.96 20.49 -8.90
C GLY A 216 -11.29 21.09 -10.27
N CYS A 217 -11.92 20.32 -11.17
CA CYS A 217 -12.33 20.80 -12.50
C CYS A 217 -13.45 21.87 -12.45
N LEU A 218 -14.33 21.84 -11.44
CA LEU A 218 -15.39 22.85 -11.29
C LEU A 218 -14.84 24.21 -10.83
N LEU A 219 -13.71 24.22 -10.11
CA LEU A 219 -13.04 25.43 -9.66
C LEU A 219 -12.11 26.05 -10.71
N SER A 220 -11.61 25.27 -11.69
CA SER A 220 -10.78 25.77 -12.78
C SER A 220 -11.56 26.49 -13.90
N HIS A 221 -12.90 26.46 -13.84
CA HIS A 221 -13.79 27.09 -14.83
C HIS A 221 -14.56 28.31 -14.28
N GLN A 222 -14.20 28.80 -13.09
CA GLN A 222 -14.61 30.10 -12.54
C GLN A 222 -13.45 31.09 -12.59
#